data_AF-A0A4Q3E778-F1
#
_entry.id   AF-A0A4Q3E778-F1
#
_cell.length_a   1.000
_cell.length_b   1.000
_cell.length_c   1.000
_cell.angle_alpha   90.00
_cell.angle_beta   90.00
_cell.angle_gamma   90.00
#
_symmetry.space_group_name_H-M   'P 1'
#
loop_
_entity.id
_entity.type
_entity.pdbx_description
1 polymer ?
#
loop_
_entity_poly.entity_id
_entity_poly.type
_entity_poly.pdbx_seq_one_letter_code
_entity_poly.pdbx_strand_id
1 'polypeptide(L)'
;QIINNPAKYPVMTSSAEDLKYTWLNPTNRYPIHRELFSDAVLSNSVDTYVSLLTATEDPRVFVTTDPAPGLVTAGGSPTDFSSFKGGEIGLDMGVLASQNGGGKLSTINRYRYYSGFTGEPTNIVGYTEMCFNIAEAINRGWISTGPLGGAEAYYDAGIKSSMTFYSVPLKGSMTVYSLPLGAKPVGPYVTNTVNVDYDEYYAQQKVKYAGNSAEGLKQIIEQKYIAFYLNSGLEAYYNWRRTGFPTFSTGVGTGNNGKIALRYKYPAAEQSANTANYNEAIKQYNNVDDVNGVMWLLK
;
A
#
# COMPACT_ATOMS: atom_id res chain seq x y z
N GLN A 1 -13.16 -14.26 -22.28
CA GLN A 1 -13.78 -13.44 -23.35
C GLN A 1 -13.07 -12.10 -23.54
N ILE A 2 -12.89 -11.29 -22.49
CA ILE A 2 -12.21 -9.97 -22.56
C ILE A 2 -10.75 -10.12 -23.05
N ILE A 3 -9.93 -10.87 -22.29
CA ILE A 3 -8.49 -11.04 -22.58
C ILE A 3 -8.21 -11.67 -23.96
N ASN A 4 -9.12 -12.51 -24.46
CA ASN A 4 -8.95 -13.23 -25.73
C ASN A 4 -9.43 -12.42 -26.96
N ASN A 5 -9.97 -11.21 -26.79
CA ASN A 5 -10.42 -10.38 -27.90
C ASN A 5 -10.07 -8.91 -27.67
N PRO A 6 -8.77 -8.54 -27.71
CA PRO A 6 -8.30 -7.19 -27.43
C PRO A 6 -8.78 -6.16 -28.45
N ALA A 7 -9.09 -6.56 -29.68
CA ALA A 7 -9.64 -5.66 -30.69
C ALA A 7 -11.06 -5.17 -30.32
N LYS A 8 -11.84 -6.01 -29.63
CA LYS A 8 -13.19 -5.65 -29.16
C LYS A 8 -13.19 -5.13 -27.72
N TYR A 9 -12.32 -5.67 -26.87
CA TYR A 9 -12.22 -5.34 -25.45
C TYR A 9 -10.77 -4.97 -25.13
N PRO A 10 -10.33 -3.76 -25.52
CA PRO A 10 -8.97 -3.31 -25.24
C PRO A 10 -8.73 -3.26 -23.73
N VAL A 11 -7.52 -3.66 -23.35
CA VAL A 11 -6.99 -3.55 -21.99
C VAL A 11 -5.90 -2.49 -21.97
N MET A 12 -5.66 -1.87 -20.81
CA MET A 12 -4.63 -0.83 -20.69
C MET A 12 -3.25 -1.38 -21.09
N THR A 13 -2.47 -0.57 -21.78
CA THR A 13 -1.11 -0.87 -22.22
C THR A 13 -0.07 -0.12 -21.41
N SER A 14 -0.47 0.96 -20.71
CA SER A 14 0.39 1.71 -19.80
C SER A 14 -0.44 2.52 -18.78
N SER A 15 0.24 3.07 -17.78
CA SER A 15 -0.37 3.98 -16.78
C SER A 15 -0.79 5.34 -17.35
N ALA A 16 -0.49 5.63 -18.62
CA ALA A 16 -1.03 6.81 -19.31
C ALA A 16 -2.56 6.72 -19.49
N GLU A 17 -3.12 5.52 -19.42
CA GLU A 17 -4.55 5.22 -19.59
C GLU A 17 -5.30 5.11 -18.26
N ASP A 18 -4.64 5.38 -17.13
CA ASP A 18 -5.23 5.32 -15.80
C ASP A 18 -6.41 6.30 -15.66
N LEU A 19 -7.54 5.80 -15.17
CA LEU A 19 -8.58 6.64 -14.59
C LEU A 19 -8.13 7.07 -13.20
N LYS A 20 -7.83 8.36 -13.06
CA LYS A 20 -7.25 8.93 -11.84
C LYS A 20 -7.90 10.24 -11.44
N TYR A 21 -7.97 10.44 -10.13
CA TYR A 21 -8.34 11.70 -9.51
C TYR A 21 -7.10 12.57 -9.31
N THR A 22 -7.10 13.79 -9.85
CA THR A 22 -6.00 14.76 -9.67
C THR A 22 -6.42 15.82 -8.67
N TRP A 23 -5.59 16.03 -7.64
CA TRP A 23 -5.85 17.00 -6.60
C TRP A 23 -5.47 18.41 -7.05
N LEU A 24 -6.23 19.39 -6.58
CA LEU A 24 -6.14 20.79 -7.00
C LEU A 24 -6.04 21.70 -5.78
N ASN A 25 -5.15 22.68 -5.83
CA ASN A 25 -5.11 23.73 -4.82
C ASN A 25 -5.72 25.03 -5.41
N PRO A 26 -6.64 25.73 -4.70
CA PRO A 26 -7.09 25.50 -3.32
C PRO A 26 -8.36 24.64 -3.18
N THR A 27 -8.98 24.21 -4.27
CA THR A 27 -10.36 23.69 -4.27
C THR A 27 -10.52 22.26 -3.76
N ASN A 28 -9.53 21.40 -3.97
CA ASN A 28 -9.52 20.04 -3.42
C ASN A 28 -8.09 19.52 -3.26
N ARG A 29 -7.46 19.94 -2.16
CA ARG A 29 -6.05 19.62 -1.84
C ARG A 29 -5.90 18.13 -1.55
N TYR A 30 -4.69 17.61 -1.77
CA TYR A 30 -4.31 16.26 -1.40
C TYR A 30 -4.57 16.03 0.10
N PRO A 31 -5.16 14.88 0.52
CA PRO A 31 -5.57 14.66 1.91
C PRO A 31 -4.42 14.77 2.91
N ILE A 32 -3.19 14.52 2.47
CA ILE A 32 -1.98 14.75 3.23
C ILE A 32 -1.27 15.94 2.57
N HIS A 33 -1.10 17.05 3.28
CA HIS A 33 -0.48 18.23 2.68
C HIS A 33 0.18 19.09 3.76
N ARG A 34 0.97 20.07 3.31
CA ARG A 34 1.83 20.89 4.18
C ARG A 34 1.17 21.56 5.38
N GLU A 35 -0.12 21.89 5.32
CA GLU A 35 -0.85 22.51 6.43
C GLU A 35 -1.23 21.50 7.53
N LEU A 36 -1.22 20.21 7.22
CA LEU A 36 -1.48 19.11 8.17
C LEU A 36 -0.19 18.51 8.73
N PHE A 37 0.94 19.22 8.63
CA PHE A 37 2.23 18.67 9.06
C PHE A 37 2.27 18.33 10.55
N SER A 38 1.47 18.98 11.40
CA SER A 38 1.34 18.60 12.82
C SER A 38 1.06 17.11 13.01
N ASP A 39 0.36 16.48 12.07
CA ASP A 39 0.00 15.07 12.11
C ASP A 39 1.13 14.15 11.59
N ALA A 40 2.10 14.73 10.88
CA ALA A 40 3.19 13.99 10.24
C ALA A 40 4.12 13.29 11.25
N VAL A 41 4.23 13.83 12.47
CA VAL A 41 5.05 13.25 13.55
C VAL A 41 4.38 12.04 14.23
N LEU A 42 3.08 11.84 13.97
CA LEU A 42 2.30 10.70 14.45
C LEU A 42 1.90 9.74 13.32
N SER A 43 2.14 10.14 12.07
CA SER A 43 1.87 9.35 10.87
C SER A 43 2.97 8.31 10.64
N ASN A 44 3.06 7.35 11.55
CA ASN A 44 3.98 6.22 11.47
C ASN A 44 3.65 5.36 10.24
N SER A 45 4.68 4.95 9.50
CA SER A 45 4.53 3.92 8.48
C SER A 45 4.20 2.59 9.16
N VAL A 46 3.31 1.80 8.55
CA VAL A 46 2.91 0.50 9.10
C VAL A 46 3.98 -0.57 8.86
N ASP A 47 4.25 -1.41 9.86
CA ASP A 47 5.31 -2.43 9.78
C ASP A 47 5.08 -3.43 8.65
N THR A 48 3.84 -3.83 8.37
CA THR A 48 3.55 -4.73 7.24
C THR A 48 4.02 -4.15 5.91
N TYR A 49 3.84 -2.86 5.66
CA TYR A 49 4.31 -2.23 4.43
C TYR A 49 5.84 -2.08 4.43
N VAL A 50 6.42 -1.57 5.51
CA VAL A 50 7.86 -1.32 5.60
C VAL A 50 8.65 -2.62 5.53
N SER A 51 8.22 -3.67 6.24
CA SER A 51 8.91 -4.97 6.29
C SER A 51 8.88 -5.71 4.95
N LEU A 52 7.80 -5.61 4.17
CA LEU A 52 7.76 -6.19 2.82
C LEU A 52 8.83 -5.55 1.92
N LEU A 53 8.98 -4.23 2.01
CA LEU A 53 9.97 -3.49 1.23
C LEU A 53 11.40 -3.78 1.72
N THR A 54 11.65 -3.71 3.03
CA THR A 54 13.02 -3.92 3.55
C THR A 54 13.48 -5.37 3.43
N ALA A 55 12.57 -6.35 3.51
CA ALA A 55 12.92 -7.77 3.34
C ALA A 55 13.33 -8.15 1.91
N THR A 56 13.01 -7.29 0.93
CA THR A 56 13.31 -7.43 -0.50
C THR A 56 14.22 -6.32 -1.02
N GLU A 57 14.78 -5.50 -0.12
CA GLU A 57 15.62 -4.35 -0.49
C GLU A 57 14.97 -3.46 -1.56
N ASP A 58 13.67 -3.20 -1.38
CA ASP A 58 12.87 -2.48 -2.35
C ASP A 58 13.07 -0.96 -2.25
N PRO A 59 13.55 -0.31 -3.32
CA PRO A 59 13.88 1.11 -3.30
C PRO A 59 12.69 2.04 -3.02
N ARG A 60 11.45 1.58 -3.20
CA ARG A 60 10.25 2.40 -2.90
C ARG A 60 10.23 2.86 -1.44
N VAL A 61 10.83 2.10 -0.51
CA VAL A 61 10.88 2.50 0.92
C VAL A 61 11.53 3.86 1.13
N PHE A 62 12.58 4.18 0.36
CA PHE A 62 13.29 5.46 0.49
C PHE A 62 12.47 6.66 0.02
N VAL A 63 11.40 6.41 -0.74
CA VAL A 63 10.54 7.45 -1.32
C VAL A 63 9.24 7.60 -0.53
N THR A 64 8.69 6.49 -0.03
CA THR A 64 7.40 6.49 0.68
C THR A 64 7.52 6.61 2.18
N THR A 65 8.70 6.36 2.75
CA THR A 65 8.92 6.29 4.19
C THR A 65 10.15 7.11 4.58
N ASP A 66 10.11 7.75 5.75
CA ASP A 66 11.31 8.31 6.37
C ASP A 66 12.04 7.22 7.17
N PRO A 67 13.39 7.19 7.19
CA PRO A 67 14.10 6.30 8.11
C PRO A 67 13.73 6.64 9.56
N ALA A 68 13.71 5.63 10.42
CA ALA A 68 13.47 5.80 11.84
C ALA A 68 14.60 6.65 12.44
N PRO A 69 14.29 7.87 12.94
CA PRO A 69 15.32 8.87 13.24
C PRO A 69 16.30 8.41 14.35
N GLY A 70 15.83 7.60 15.29
CA GLY A 70 16.63 7.02 16.36
C GLY A 70 17.62 5.97 15.85
N LEU A 71 17.28 5.20 14.82
CA LEU A 71 18.20 4.22 14.23
C LEU A 71 19.34 4.92 13.49
N VAL A 72 19.02 6.00 12.77
CA VAL A 72 20.03 6.84 12.11
C VAL A 72 20.95 7.50 13.15
N THR A 73 20.37 8.07 14.22
CA THR A 73 21.16 8.73 15.28
C THR A 73 22.03 7.73 16.06
N ALA A 74 21.63 6.46 16.12
CA ALA A 74 22.40 5.38 16.74
C ALA A 74 23.55 4.85 15.87
N GLY A 75 23.83 5.49 14.72
CA GLY A 75 24.94 5.13 13.81
C GLY A 75 24.49 4.45 12.52
N GLY A 76 23.19 4.25 12.30
CA GLY A 76 22.66 3.77 11.02
C GLY A 76 22.72 4.81 9.91
N SER A 77 22.61 4.37 8.66
CA SER A 77 22.53 5.26 7.50
C SER A 77 21.07 5.52 7.10
N PRO A 78 20.69 6.76 6.75
CA PRO A 78 19.34 7.07 6.27
C PRO A 78 18.97 6.40 4.93
N THR A 79 19.95 5.77 4.26
CA THR A 79 19.76 5.00 3.02
C THR A 79 20.03 3.51 3.19
N ASP A 80 20.11 3.02 4.43
CA ASP A 80 20.20 1.59 4.72
C ASP A 80 18.80 1.06 5.07
N PHE A 81 18.39 -0.04 4.45
CA PHE A 81 17.10 -0.69 4.68
C PHE A 81 16.85 -1.03 6.15
N SER A 82 17.91 -1.31 6.93
CA SER A 82 17.82 -1.57 8.37
C SER A 82 17.42 -0.35 9.19
N SER A 83 17.54 0.86 8.64
CA SER A 83 17.10 2.11 9.30
C SER A 83 15.61 2.39 9.13
N PHE A 84 14.85 1.49 8.49
CA PHE A 84 13.41 1.62 8.29
C PHE A 84 12.66 0.63 9.16
N LYS A 85 11.76 1.13 10.01
CA LYS A 85 10.97 0.28 10.91
C LYS A 85 9.56 0.82 11.05
N GLY A 86 8.57 0.09 10.55
CA GLY A 86 7.18 0.51 10.72
C GLY A 86 6.64 0.17 12.12
N GLY A 87 5.51 0.80 12.48
CA GLY A 87 4.75 0.48 13.67
C GLY A 87 3.92 -0.80 13.46
N GLU A 88 4.05 -1.75 14.37
CA GLU A 88 3.30 -3.01 14.33
C GLU A 88 1.90 -2.81 14.92
N ILE A 89 0.86 -3.01 14.11
CA ILE A 89 -0.54 -2.66 14.47
C ILE A 89 -1.15 -3.59 15.53
N GLY A 90 -0.51 -4.72 15.83
CA GLY A 90 -0.93 -5.63 16.90
C GLY A 90 -0.53 -5.14 18.30
N LEU A 91 0.47 -4.26 18.39
CA LEU A 91 1.02 -3.81 19.67
C LEU A 91 0.08 -2.85 20.41
N ASP A 92 0.20 -2.83 21.73
CA ASP A 92 -0.48 -1.84 22.57
C ASP A 92 -0.13 -0.42 22.14
N MET A 93 -1.13 0.48 22.17
CA MET A 93 -0.98 1.85 21.70
C MET A 93 0.02 2.65 22.55
N GLY A 94 0.14 2.36 23.85
CA GLY A 94 1.16 2.97 24.72
C GLY A 94 2.57 2.52 24.38
N VAL A 95 2.74 1.26 23.96
CA VAL A 95 4.03 0.74 23.48
C VAL A 95 4.43 1.42 22.18
N LEU A 96 3.51 1.53 21.20
CA LEU A 96 3.76 2.24 19.94
C LEU A 96 4.08 3.72 20.18
N ALA A 97 3.36 4.39 21.08
CA ALA A 97 3.62 5.78 21.45
C ALA A 97 5.04 5.96 22.04
N SER A 98 5.46 5.03 22.92
CA SER A 98 6.81 5.03 23.49
C SER A 98 7.89 4.78 22.42
N GLN A 99 7.67 3.84 21.50
CA GLN A 99 8.58 3.58 20.39
C GLN A 99 8.72 4.79 19.46
N ASN A 100 7.61 5.44 19.11
CA ASN A 100 7.61 6.66 18.30
C ASN A 100 8.35 7.80 19.00
N GLY A 101 8.04 8.06 20.28
CA GLY A 101 8.70 9.09 21.09
C GLY A 101 10.21 8.86 21.25
N GLY A 102 10.65 7.59 21.22
CA GLY A 102 12.06 7.22 21.18
C GLY A 102 12.71 7.24 19.79
N GLY A 103 11.98 7.66 18.74
CA GLY A 103 12.48 7.70 17.36
C GLY A 103 12.72 6.33 16.73
N LYS A 104 12.14 5.26 17.28
CA LYS A 104 12.35 3.88 16.81
C LYS A 104 11.48 3.49 15.63
N LEU A 105 10.51 4.33 15.27
CA LEU A 105 9.58 4.11 14.18
C LEU A 105 9.82 5.10 13.05
N SER A 106 9.67 4.61 11.84
CA SER A 106 9.60 5.37 10.60
C SER A 106 8.24 6.04 10.47
N THR A 107 8.22 7.29 9.99
CA THR A 107 6.99 7.95 9.54
C THR A 107 6.81 7.78 8.04
N ILE A 108 5.62 8.08 7.52
CA ILE A 108 5.46 8.29 6.08
C ILE A 108 6.42 9.41 5.62
N ASN A 109 6.90 9.37 4.37
CA ASN A 109 7.93 10.31 3.93
C ASN A 109 7.43 11.76 3.98
N ARG A 110 8.00 12.56 4.88
CA ARG A 110 7.52 13.91 5.15
C ARG A 110 7.81 14.90 4.03
N TYR A 111 8.84 14.63 3.21
CA TYR A 111 9.12 15.45 2.04
C TYR A 111 8.08 15.17 0.94
N ARG A 112 7.86 13.90 0.59
CA ARG A 112 6.94 13.50 -0.47
C ARG A 112 5.51 13.97 -0.19
N TYR A 113 5.01 13.73 1.01
CA TYR A 113 3.59 13.91 1.31
C TYR A 113 3.22 15.27 1.88
N TYR A 114 4.17 16.01 2.48
CA TYR A 114 3.88 17.28 3.14
C TYR A 114 4.63 18.49 2.57
N SER A 115 5.38 18.37 1.48
CA SER A 115 6.03 19.54 0.84
C SER A 115 5.05 20.41 0.05
N GLY A 116 3.97 19.81 -0.47
CA GLY A 116 3.03 20.45 -1.40
C GLY A 116 1.57 20.41 -0.94
N PHE A 117 0.68 20.80 -1.87
CA PHE A 117 -0.78 20.78 -1.69
C PHE A 117 -1.50 19.80 -2.62
N THR A 118 -0.88 19.36 -3.70
CA THR A 118 -1.51 18.54 -4.75
C THR A 118 -1.04 17.09 -4.76
N GLY A 119 0.12 16.80 -4.15
CA GLY A 119 0.62 15.43 -3.98
C GLY A 119 0.61 14.61 -5.28
N GLU A 120 0.40 13.30 -5.12
CA GLU A 120 0.22 12.33 -6.19
C GLU A 120 -1.27 12.11 -6.50
N PRO A 121 -1.63 11.73 -7.75
CA PRO A 121 -3.00 11.42 -8.08
C PRO A 121 -3.47 10.15 -7.36
N THR A 122 -4.78 10.05 -7.15
CA THR A 122 -5.42 8.82 -6.65
C THR A 122 -5.94 8.01 -7.82
N ASN A 123 -5.41 6.81 -8.02
CA ASN A 123 -5.86 5.89 -9.05
C ASN A 123 -7.19 5.27 -8.64
N ILE A 124 -8.16 5.31 -9.57
CA ILE A 124 -9.50 4.70 -9.41
C ILE A 124 -9.54 3.38 -10.17
N VAL A 125 -9.04 3.37 -11.41
CA VAL A 125 -8.82 2.17 -12.22
C VAL A 125 -7.51 2.39 -12.96
N GLY A 126 -6.52 1.52 -12.77
CA GLY A 126 -5.19 1.74 -13.33
C GLY A 126 -4.49 0.49 -13.85
N TYR A 127 -3.54 0.72 -14.73
CA TYR A 127 -2.71 -0.28 -15.41
C TYR A 127 -1.97 -1.17 -14.40
N THR A 128 -1.39 -0.57 -13.35
CA THR A 128 -0.68 -1.31 -12.29
C THR A 128 -1.57 -2.36 -11.65
N GLU A 129 -2.80 -2.00 -11.27
CA GLU A 129 -3.77 -2.95 -10.72
C GLU A 129 -4.16 -4.00 -11.76
N MET A 130 -4.46 -3.58 -12.99
CA MET A 130 -4.86 -4.47 -14.06
C MET A 130 -3.80 -5.55 -14.32
N CYS A 131 -2.52 -5.17 -14.30
CA CYS A 131 -1.40 -6.09 -14.40
C CYS A 131 -1.46 -7.17 -13.31
N PHE A 132 -1.57 -6.78 -12.04
CA PHE A 132 -1.64 -7.75 -10.95
C PHE A 132 -2.92 -8.61 -11.00
N ASN A 133 -4.05 -8.04 -11.42
CA ASN A 133 -5.30 -8.80 -11.60
C ASN A 133 -5.16 -9.89 -12.69
N ILE A 134 -4.52 -9.58 -13.81
CA ILE A 134 -4.29 -10.55 -14.90
C ILE A 134 -3.24 -11.59 -14.46
N ALA A 135 -2.15 -11.17 -13.80
CA ALA A 135 -1.16 -12.09 -13.24
C ALA A 135 -1.81 -13.09 -12.27
N GLU A 136 -2.66 -12.61 -11.37
CA GLU A 136 -3.41 -13.44 -10.44
C GLU A 136 -4.36 -14.41 -11.16
N ALA A 137 -5.10 -13.93 -12.17
CA ALA A 137 -6.00 -14.78 -12.94
C ALA A 137 -5.27 -15.91 -13.67
N ILE A 138 -4.08 -15.64 -14.22
CA ILE A 138 -3.23 -16.66 -14.85
C ILE A 138 -2.67 -17.62 -13.78
N ASN A 139 -2.16 -17.12 -12.66
CA ASN A 139 -1.64 -17.94 -11.56
C ASN A 139 -2.70 -18.91 -11.02
N ARG A 140 -3.96 -18.47 -10.96
CA ARG A 140 -5.10 -19.29 -10.51
C ARG A 140 -5.66 -20.22 -11.59
N GLY A 141 -5.14 -20.16 -12.81
CA GLY A 141 -5.59 -20.97 -13.94
C GLY A 141 -6.96 -20.55 -14.51
N TRP A 142 -7.45 -19.34 -14.19
CA TRP A 142 -8.71 -18.83 -14.75
C TRP A 142 -8.58 -18.51 -16.24
N ILE A 143 -7.38 -18.11 -16.64
CA ILE A 143 -6.95 -17.88 -18.02
C ILE A 143 -5.52 -18.40 -18.17
N SER A 144 -5.07 -18.67 -19.39
CA SER A 144 -3.72 -19.20 -19.66
C SER A 144 -2.69 -18.13 -19.98
N THR A 145 -3.10 -17.01 -20.56
CA THR A 145 -2.23 -15.91 -21.02
C THR A 145 -3.04 -14.63 -21.18
N GLY A 146 -2.36 -13.50 -21.32
CA GLY A 146 -2.93 -12.25 -21.82
C GLY A 146 -2.03 -11.59 -22.87
N PRO A 147 -2.40 -10.40 -23.37
CA PRO A 147 -1.60 -9.65 -24.35
C PRO A 147 -0.11 -9.47 -24.02
N LEU A 148 0.28 -9.37 -22.73
CA LEU A 148 1.70 -9.27 -22.32
C LEU A 148 2.39 -10.64 -22.17
N GLY A 149 1.65 -11.75 -22.25
CA GLY A 149 2.15 -13.10 -22.03
C GLY A 149 1.59 -13.75 -20.75
N GLY A 150 2.42 -14.55 -20.08
CA GLY A 150 2.07 -15.29 -18.86
C GLY A 150 2.03 -14.42 -17.59
N ALA A 151 1.76 -15.06 -16.44
CA ALA A 151 1.66 -14.37 -15.15
C ALA A 151 2.91 -13.56 -14.79
N GLU A 152 4.10 -14.09 -15.09
CA GLU A 152 5.37 -13.41 -14.82
C GLU A 152 5.50 -12.07 -15.55
N ALA A 153 5.10 -12.01 -16.82
CA ALA A 153 5.18 -10.79 -17.62
C ALA A 153 4.27 -9.69 -17.05
N TYR A 154 3.08 -10.05 -16.59
CA TYR A 154 2.17 -9.14 -15.92
C TYR A 154 2.64 -8.73 -14.52
N TYR A 155 3.22 -9.68 -13.76
CA TYR A 155 3.82 -9.41 -12.46
C TYR A 155 4.98 -8.41 -12.57
N ASP A 156 5.92 -8.65 -13.49
CA ASP A 156 7.05 -7.77 -13.79
C ASP A 156 6.57 -6.38 -14.24
N ALA A 157 5.61 -6.32 -15.17
CA ALA A 157 5.03 -5.06 -15.63
C ALA A 157 4.34 -4.27 -14.50
N GLY A 158 3.64 -4.95 -13.59
CA GLY A 158 3.01 -4.34 -12.42
C GLY A 158 4.02 -3.72 -11.46
N ILE A 159 5.14 -4.41 -11.17
CA ILE A 159 6.20 -3.87 -10.31
C ILE A 159 6.85 -2.65 -10.97
N LYS A 160 7.24 -2.74 -12.25
CA LYS A 160 7.84 -1.62 -12.99
C LYS A 160 6.93 -0.40 -13.02
N SER A 161 5.64 -0.61 -13.26
CA SER A 161 4.63 0.46 -13.24
C SER A 161 4.50 1.10 -11.86
N SER A 162 4.50 0.29 -10.79
CA SER A 162 4.48 0.79 -9.41
C SER A 162 5.74 1.59 -9.06
N MET A 163 6.93 1.10 -9.39
CA MET A 163 8.18 1.84 -9.17
C MET A 163 8.17 3.19 -9.92
N THR A 164 7.71 3.18 -11.17
CA THR A 164 7.58 4.40 -11.99
C THR A 164 6.62 5.41 -11.37
N PHE A 165 5.48 4.95 -10.80
CA PHE A 165 4.53 5.83 -10.10
C PHE A 165 5.19 6.59 -8.92
N TYR A 166 6.09 5.92 -8.18
CA TYR A 166 6.85 6.54 -7.10
C TYR A 166 8.13 7.25 -7.57
N SER A 167 8.31 7.45 -8.88
CA SER A 167 9.53 8.06 -9.45
C SER A 167 10.82 7.30 -9.13
N VAL A 168 10.72 5.99 -8.88
CA VAL A 168 11.88 5.11 -8.74
C VAL A 168 12.34 4.70 -10.16
N PRO A 169 13.57 5.03 -10.58
CA PRO A 169 14.06 4.64 -11.90
C PRO A 169 14.31 3.13 -11.95
N LEU A 170 14.17 2.53 -13.14
CA LEU A 170 14.50 1.10 -13.31
C LEU A 170 16.02 0.86 -13.32
N LYS A 171 16.83 1.88 -13.59
CA LYS A 171 18.29 1.81 -13.52
C LYS A 171 18.90 3.20 -13.30
N GLY A 172 19.92 3.30 -12.47
CA GLY A 172 20.67 4.53 -12.22
C GLY A 172 20.59 4.98 -10.76
N SER A 173 20.54 6.27 -10.52
CA SER A 173 20.47 6.84 -9.18
C SER A 173 19.23 7.70 -9.01
N MET A 174 18.67 7.71 -7.80
CA MET A 174 17.61 8.64 -7.41
C MET A 174 18.03 9.47 -6.19
N THR A 175 17.54 10.69 -6.15
CA THR A 175 17.65 11.56 -4.98
C THR A 175 16.53 11.23 -4.00
N VAL A 176 16.89 11.00 -2.75
CA VAL A 176 15.94 10.69 -1.68
C VAL A 176 16.04 11.73 -0.58
N TYR A 177 14.91 11.97 0.07
CA TYR A 177 14.77 13.02 1.07
C TYR A 177 14.29 12.43 2.38
N SER A 178 14.90 12.85 3.48
CA SER A 178 14.44 12.51 4.82
C SER A 178 14.48 13.70 5.75
N LEU A 179 13.67 13.65 6.81
CA LEU A 179 13.68 14.68 7.84
C LEU A 179 14.32 14.15 9.14
N PRO A 180 15.47 14.70 9.58
CA PRO A 180 16.12 14.30 10.83
C PRO A 180 15.25 14.53 12.07
N LEU A 181 15.65 13.91 13.18
CA LEU A 181 14.99 14.11 14.47
C LEU A 181 14.99 15.59 14.86
N GLY A 182 13.83 16.12 15.27
CA GLY A 182 13.70 17.50 15.76
C GLY A 182 13.75 18.59 14.69
N ALA A 183 13.84 18.25 13.40
CA ALA A 183 13.82 19.23 12.32
C ALA A 183 12.40 19.77 12.06
N LYS A 184 12.32 21.02 11.57
CA LYS A 184 11.05 21.72 11.33
C LYS A 184 10.30 21.16 10.11
N PRO A 185 8.96 21.32 10.09
CA PRO A 185 8.06 20.89 9.01
C PRO A 185 8.41 21.27 7.57
N VAL A 186 9.16 22.34 7.41
CA VAL A 186 9.48 22.95 6.10
C VAL A 186 10.94 22.71 5.71
N GLY A 187 11.63 21.85 6.45
CA GLY A 187 13.06 21.56 6.30
C GLY A 187 13.94 22.23 7.37
N PRO A 188 15.27 22.13 7.21
CA PRO A 188 15.95 21.53 6.06
C PRO A 188 15.79 20.01 6.02
N TYR A 189 15.34 19.48 4.88
CA TYR A 189 15.38 18.04 4.62
C TYR A 189 16.81 17.63 4.28
N VAL A 190 17.21 16.45 4.72
CA VAL A 190 18.48 15.85 4.31
C VAL A 190 18.26 15.16 2.98
N THR A 191 19.20 15.39 2.07
CA THR A 191 19.20 14.81 0.73
C THR A 191 20.29 13.75 0.66
N ASN A 192 19.95 12.56 0.18
CA ASN A 192 20.90 11.48 -0.11
C ASN A 192 20.69 10.96 -1.54
N THR A 193 21.62 10.12 -1.99
CA THR A 193 21.53 9.43 -3.28
C THR A 193 21.47 7.93 -3.05
N VAL A 194 20.55 7.26 -3.73
CA VAL A 194 20.41 5.79 -3.72
C VAL A 194 20.55 5.30 -5.16
N ASN A 195 21.33 4.25 -5.36
CA ASN A 195 21.41 3.56 -6.64
C ASN A 195 20.32 2.50 -6.74
N VAL A 196 19.73 2.36 -7.92
CA VAL A 196 18.69 1.39 -8.23
C VAL A 196 19.10 0.63 -9.49
N ASP A 197 19.00 -0.68 -9.42
CA ASP A 197 19.04 -1.57 -10.58
C ASP A 197 17.88 -2.55 -10.45
N TYR A 198 16.87 -2.38 -11.31
CA TYR A 198 15.68 -3.20 -11.31
C TYR A 198 15.99 -4.66 -11.63
N ASP A 199 16.94 -4.91 -12.52
CA ASP A 199 17.26 -6.29 -12.93
C ASP A 199 17.92 -7.04 -11.76
N GLU A 200 18.78 -6.36 -10.98
CA GLU A 200 19.33 -6.91 -9.74
C GLU A 200 18.24 -7.13 -8.67
N TYR A 201 17.35 -6.15 -8.48
CA TYR A 201 16.21 -6.28 -7.56
C TYR A 201 15.31 -7.47 -7.93
N TYR A 202 14.93 -7.57 -9.21
CA TYR A 202 14.03 -8.62 -9.69
C TYR A 202 14.67 -10.01 -9.72
N ALA A 203 16.00 -10.08 -9.85
CA ALA A 203 16.75 -11.33 -9.79
C ALA A 203 16.82 -11.92 -8.36
N GLN A 204 16.53 -11.14 -7.32
CA GLN A 204 16.47 -11.68 -5.95
C GLN A 204 15.44 -12.81 -5.86
N GLN A 205 15.81 -13.93 -5.25
CA GLN A 205 14.93 -15.10 -5.15
C GLN A 205 13.57 -14.78 -4.48
N LYS A 206 13.55 -13.83 -3.53
CA LYS A 206 12.32 -13.42 -2.84
C LYS A 206 11.40 -12.56 -3.72
N VAL A 207 11.94 -11.88 -4.73
CA VAL A 207 11.22 -10.99 -5.64
C VAL A 207 10.85 -11.71 -6.94
N LYS A 208 11.75 -12.54 -7.48
CA LYS A 208 11.52 -13.29 -8.70
C LYS A 208 10.25 -14.14 -8.59
N TYR A 209 9.40 -14.03 -9.59
CA TYR A 209 8.10 -14.71 -9.58
C TYR A 209 8.26 -16.23 -9.46
N ALA A 210 7.62 -16.83 -8.46
CA ALA A 210 7.71 -18.25 -8.12
C ALA A 210 6.81 -19.16 -9.00
N GLY A 211 6.43 -18.68 -10.19
CA GLY A 211 5.52 -19.38 -11.10
C GLY A 211 4.09 -19.49 -10.57
N ASN A 212 3.22 -20.16 -11.33
CA ASN A 212 1.79 -20.35 -11.02
C ASN A 212 1.57 -21.27 -9.81
N SER A 213 2.04 -20.85 -8.63
CA SER A 213 2.06 -21.57 -7.37
C SER A 213 1.38 -20.75 -6.28
N ALA A 214 1.26 -21.31 -5.06
CA ALA A 214 0.77 -20.56 -3.91
C ALA A 214 1.72 -19.41 -3.52
N GLU A 215 3.03 -19.61 -3.68
CA GLU A 215 4.02 -18.56 -3.42
C GLU A 215 3.95 -17.46 -4.48
N GLY A 216 3.82 -17.81 -5.77
CA GLY A 216 3.65 -16.82 -6.83
C GLY A 216 2.38 -15.98 -6.64
N LEU A 217 1.29 -16.61 -6.19
CA LEU A 217 0.07 -15.90 -5.85
C LEU A 217 0.28 -14.90 -4.70
N LYS A 218 0.96 -15.33 -3.63
CA LYS A 218 1.33 -14.47 -2.51
C LYS A 218 2.18 -13.27 -2.97
N GLN A 219 3.21 -13.51 -3.79
CA GLN A 219 4.05 -12.46 -4.35
C GLN A 219 3.24 -11.43 -5.16
N ILE A 220 2.32 -11.88 -6.02
CA ILE A 220 1.44 -10.99 -6.79
C ILE A 220 0.62 -10.09 -5.87
N ILE A 221 0.02 -10.66 -4.83
CA ILE A 221 -0.87 -9.91 -3.92
C ILE A 221 -0.06 -8.95 -3.03
N GLU A 222 1.12 -9.35 -2.56
CA GLU A 222 2.00 -8.48 -1.76
C GLU A 222 2.53 -7.30 -2.58
N GLN A 223 2.94 -7.53 -3.83
CA GLN A 223 3.35 -6.45 -4.73
C GLN A 223 2.17 -5.53 -5.08
N LYS A 224 0.96 -6.08 -5.23
CA LYS A 224 -0.26 -5.29 -5.41
C LYS A 224 -0.55 -4.42 -4.18
N TYR A 225 -0.38 -4.96 -2.97
CA TYR A 225 -0.54 -4.20 -1.72
C TYR A 225 0.48 -3.06 -1.62
N ILE A 226 1.75 -3.31 -1.93
CA ILE A 226 2.79 -2.27 -1.98
C ILE A 226 2.40 -1.18 -2.99
N ALA A 227 1.93 -1.58 -4.17
CA ALA A 227 1.59 -0.64 -5.24
C ALA A 227 0.44 0.31 -4.92
N PHE A 228 -0.41 -0.02 -3.94
CA PHE A 228 -1.57 0.78 -3.55
C PHE A 228 -1.31 1.83 -2.47
N TYR A 229 -0.08 1.88 -1.96
CA TYR A 229 0.26 2.73 -0.81
C TYR A 229 -0.01 4.21 -1.10
N LEU A 230 -0.98 4.78 -0.38
CA LEU A 230 -1.42 6.17 -0.45
C LEU A 230 -1.88 6.68 -1.84
N ASN A 231 -2.22 5.77 -2.76
CA ASN A 231 -2.69 6.13 -4.11
C ASN A 231 -3.96 5.42 -4.59
N SER A 232 -4.48 4.39 -3.91
CA SER A 232 -5.61 3.59 -4.42
C SER A 232 -6.77 3.46 -3.40
N GLY A 233 -6.97 4.47 -2.55
CA GLY A 233 -8.08 4.48 -1.58
C GLY A 233 -8.12 3.24 -0.68
N LEU A 234 -9.28 2.56 -0.64
CA LEU A 234 -9.49 1.35 0.17
C LEU A 234 -9.17 0.05 -0.57
N GLU A 235 -8.63 0.09 -1.80
CA GLU A 235 -8.40 -1.11 -2.59
C GLU A 235 -7.45 -2.12 -1.93
N ALA A 236 -6.43 -1.64 -1.19
CA ALA A 236 -5.55 -2.51 -0.41
C ALA A 236 -6.33 -3.34 0.63
N TYR A 237 -7.27 -2.70 1.35
CA TYR A 237 -8.12 -3.37 2.33
C TYR A 237 -9.12 -4.32 1.65
N TYR A 238 -9.68 -3.93 0.50
CA TYR A 238 -10.61 -4.77 -0.24
C TYR A 238 -9.94 -6.04 -0.77
N ASN A 239 -8.73 -5.90 -1.32
CA ASN A 239 -7.94 -7.03 -1.79
C ASN A 239 -7.46 -7.91 -0.64
N TRP A 240 -7.05 -7.32 0.49
CA TRP A 240 -6.70 -8.09 1.69
C TRP A 240 -7.88 -8.93 2.18
N ARG A 241 -9.10 -8.38 2.28
CA ARG A 241 -10.27 -9.16 2.72
C ARG A 241 -10.55 -10.38 1.85
N ARG A 242 -10.30 -10.28 0.54
CA ARG A 242 -10.50 -11.37 -0.43
C ARG A 242 -9.39 -12.43 -0.37
N THR A 243 -8.17 -12.03 0.00
CA THR A 243 -6.97 -12.86 -0.17
C THR A 243 -6.29 -13.31 1.11
N GLY A 244 -6.46 -12.56 2.19
CA GLY A 244 -5.72 -12.70 3.44
C GLY A 244 -4.27 -12.18 3.41
N PHE A 245 -3.81 -11.63 2.28
CA PHE A 245 -2.42 -11.19 2.10
C PHE A 245 -2.30 -9.67 1.87
N PRO A 246 -1.21 -9.03 2.34
CA PRO A 246 -0.19 -9.60 3.23
C PRO A 246 -0.77 -9.95 4.61
N THR A 247 -0.08 -10.82 5.34
CA THR A 247 -0.49 -11.16 6.70
C THR A 247 -0.29 -9.95 7.61
N PHE A 248 -1.37 -9.46 8.21
CA PHE A 248 -1.30 -8.40 9.20
C PHE A 248 -1.05 -8.94 10.59
N SER A 249 -0.20 -8.27 11.36
CA SER A 249 -0.08 -8.51 12.80
C SER A 249 -1.40 -8.19 13.47
N THR A 250 -1.86 -9.02 14.41
CA THR A 250 -3.00 -8.70 15.27
C THR A 250 -2.64 -8.88 16.73
N GLY A 251 -3.32 -8.14 17.59
CA GLY A 251 -3.07 -8.16 19.03
C GLY A 251 -3.96 -7.18 19.78
N VAL A 252 -3.54 -6.77 20.96
CA VAL A 252 -4.30 -5.84 21.81
C VAL A 252 -4.54 -4.50 21.11
N GLY A 253 -3.59 -4.03 20.29
CA GLY A 253 -3.71 -2.79 19.51
C GLY A 253 -4.77 -2.85 18.41
N THR A 254 -5.11 -4.03 17.93
CA THR A 254 -6.15 -4.22 16.90
C THR A 254 -7.55 -3.92 17.45
N GLY A 255 -7.75 -4.05 18.77
CA GLY A 255 -9.08 -4.06 19.36
C GLY A 255 -9.93 -5.22 18.80
N ASN A 256 -11.25 -5.13 18.93
CA ASN A 256 -12.21 -6.09 18.33
C ASN A 256 -11.81 -7.58 18.56
N ASN A 257 -11.32 -7.90 19.76
CA ASN A 257 -10.81 -9.23 20.13
C ASN A 257 -9.71 -9.76 19.18
N GLY A 258 -8.81 -8.89 18.73
CA GLY A 258 -7.71 -9.23 17.83
C GLY A 258 -8.16 -9.47 16.38
N LYS A 259 -9.38 -9.11 16.01
CA LYS A 259 -9.93 -9.31 14.66
C LYS A 259 -9.93 -8.01 13.87
N ILE A 260 -9.45 -8.08 12.64
CA ILE A 260 -9.62 -7.00 11.67
C ILE A 260 -11.05 -7.09 11.13
N ALA A 261 -11.77 -5.97 11.16
CA ALA A 261 -13.14 -5.89 10.66
C ALA A 261 -13.23 -6.35 9.20
N LEU A 262 -14.34 -6.95 8.81
CA LEU A 262 -14.63 -7.37 7.43
C LEU A 262 -15.68 -6.48 6.76
N ARG A 263 -16.43 -5.68 7.54
CA ARG A 263 -17.43 -4.74 7.06
C ARG A 263 -17.59 -3.55 8.00
N TYR A 264 -18.27 -2.52 7.51
CA TYR A 264 -18.82 -1.46 8.34
C TYR A 264 -20.23 -1.85 8.77
N LYS A 265 -20.63 -1.42 9.98
CA LYS A 265 -22.03 -1.50 10.41
C LYS A 265 -22.92 -0.62 9.55
N TYR A 266 -24.21 -0.93 9.50
CA TYR A 266 -25.15 0.03 8.92
C TYR A 266 -25.24 1.29 9.81
N PRO A 267 -25.50 2.47 9.23
CA PRO A 267 -25.73 3.67 10.02
C PRO A 267 -26.85 3.46 11.03
N ALA A 268 -26.65 3.91 12.28
CA ALA A 268 -27.62 3.69 13.36
C ALA A 268 -29.02 4.26 13.04
N ALA A 269 -29.10 5.30 12.21
CA ALA A 269 -30.36 5.89 11.76
C ALA A 269 -31.25 4.92 10.95
N GLU A 270 -30.68 3.93 10.26
CA GLU A 270 -31.46 2.94 9.50
C GLU A 270 -32.33 2.06 10.41
N GLN A 271 -31.92 1.89 11.68
CA GLN A 271 -32.66 1.08 12.65
C GLN A 271 -34.03 1.68 12.99
N SER A 272 -34.15 3.02 12.96
CA SER A 272 -35.39 3.74 13.27
C SER A 272 -36.11 4.28 12.03
N ALA A 273 -35.37 4.74 11.02
CA ALA A 273 -35.95 5.35 9.82
C ALA A 273 -36.34 4.32 8.74
N ASN A 274 -35.73 3.14 8.75
CA ASN A 274 -35.86 2.14 7.69
C ASN A 274 -35.90 0.70 8.25
N THR A 275 -36.55 0.53 9.41
CA THR A 275 -36.46 -0.68 10.25
C THR A 275 -36.74 -1.98 9.49
N ALA A 276 -37.74 -2.00 8.59
CA ALA A 276 -38.09 -3.19 7.83
C ALA A 276 -36.93 -3.66 6.93
N ASN A 277 -36.33 -2.74 6.16
CA ASN A 277 -35.21 -3.06 5.27
C ASN A 277 -33.92 -3.32 6.05
N TYR A 278 -33.69 -2.61 7.16
CA TYR A 278 -32.57 -2.90 8.06
C TYR A 278 -32.64 -4.33 8.60
N ASN A 279 -33.80 -4.74 9.11
CA ASN A 279 -34.01 -6.08 9.65
C ASN A 279 -33.85 -7.17 8.59
N GLU A 280 -34.30 -6.92 7.35
CA GLU A 280 -34.06 -7.84 6.23
C GLU A 280 -32.56 -7.95 5.91
N ALA A 281 -31.86 -6.81 5.84
CA ALA A 281 -30.44 -6.76 5.51
C ALA A 281 -29.57 -7.50 6.53
N ILE A 282 -29.87 -7.46 7.83
CA ILE A 282 -29.06 -8.11 8.86
C ILE A 282 -29.30 -9.62 8.99
N LYS A 283 -30.33 -10.18 8.35
CA LYS A 283 -30.54 -11.64 8.31
C LYS A 283 -29.34 -12.39 7.73
N GLN A 284 -28.67 -11.79 6.75
CA GLN A 284 -27.45 -12.36 6.15
C GLN A 284 -26.27 -12.47 7.15
N TYR A 285 -26.38 -11.82 8.31
CA TYR A 285 -25.41 -11.80 9.41
C TYR A 285 -26.02 -12.39 10.70
N ASN A 286 -26.94 -13.35 10.57
CA ASN A 286 -27.61 -14.00 11.71
C ASN A 286 -28.32 -13.00 12.65
N ASN A 287 -28.86 -11.92 12.09
CA ASN A 287 -29.52 -10.83 12.80
C ASN A 287 -28.61 -10.04 13.75
N VAL A 288 -27.29 -10.06 13.54
CA VAL A 288 -26.31 -9.29 14.31
C VAL A 288 -25.56 -8.32 13.39
N ASP A 289 -25.75 -7.01 13.58
CA ASP A 289 -24.96 -5.99 12.85
C ASP A 289 -23.66 -5.67 13.58
N ASP A 290 -22.68 -6.56 13.39
CA ASP A 290 -21.30 -6.35 13.82
C ASP A 290 -20.35 -6.08 12.63
N VAL A 291 -19.13 -5.67 12.97
CA VAL A 291 -18.08 -5.38 11.98
C VAL A 291 -17.39 -6.64 11.43
N ASN A 292 -17.72 -7.80 11.97
CA ASN A 292 -17.08 -9.09 11.68
C ASN A 292 -17.92 -9.97 10.74
N GLY A 293 -19.18 -9.61 10.48
CA GLY A 293 -20.05 -10.31 9.54
C GLY A 293 -19.40 -10.48 8.16
N VAL A 294 -19.26 -11.73 7.72
CA VAL A 294 -18.65 -12.07 6.43
C VAL A 294 -19.61 -11.70 5.29
N MET A 295 -19.19 -10.74 4.46
CA MET A 295 -19.97 -10.28 3.30
C MET A 295 -20.08 -11.37 2.24
N TRP A 296 -21.16 -11.36 1.45
CA TRP A 296 -21.39 -12.35 0.40
C TRP A 296 -20.23 -12.46 -0.61
N LEU A 297 -19.58 -11.34 -0.94
CA LEU A 297 -18.45 -11.30 -1.88
C LEU A 297 -17.16 -11.93 -1.34
N LEU A 298 -17.12 -12.24 -0.04
CA LEU A 298 -15.99 -12.87 0.65
C LEU A 298 -16.24 -14.34 1.00
N LYS A 299 -17.41 -14.89 0.62
CA LYS A 299 -17.78 -16.29 0.84
C LYS A 299 -17.32 -17.18 -0.31
#